data_AF-A0A7S2BVB6-F1
#
_entry.id   AF-A0A7S2BVB6-F1
#
_cell.length_a   1.000
_cell.length_b   1.000
_cell.length_c   1.000
_cell.angle_alpha   90.00
_cell.angle_beta   90.00
_cell.angle_gamma   90.00
#
_symmetry.space_group_name_H-M   'P 1'
#
loop_
_entity.id
_entity.type
_entity.pdbx_description
1 polymer ?
#
loop_
_entity_poly.entity_id
_entity_poly.type
_entity_poly.pdbx_seq_one_letter_code
_entity_poly.pdbx_strand_id
1 'polypeptide(L)'
;NAEGGYLRGKVKLDDKNEGDGPQRRAECLAKCRAAGGTGCENVFGHDWNNGCYATMFKVAKHTPRPGFTCWDFKASGKVGHSYVVLSQSTAGCPVGAEIKSINECREAVQSLGLWTDSNRNWINHPWLGRPDRTDVPTGCTWGHSRVHWSTAPTGSPVHWGSPVCRAHVALDDEGQITMPDGSTKFAVRWASGTPPAAGAHMVAVKTRAAFDRVPTKAELQAKLKFGATAPRTKCSKCDGDVRAYGSAGGVDAATVFECDGMYFSNVESVISTMDGQHSFRNPPVFLRATSDPGAERSVTAEVEGLLDHLFHHGNTPVFIGKRLIQRFVTSNPSPQYIQAVGEAFRTGAHSGVTFSGKYGDLGATLAAVLLHPEARGQVPQGGLASHGALREPILKLVHLMRSMEYQDRDRGQVILRELQEIIGQFPYQSPSVFNFYLADYELPMPMPAAPGPEPEPEPEPESEHEPEPEPEAENRTSNGTNGTEPEPEPE
;
A
#
# COMPACT_ATOMS: atom_id res chain seq x y z
N ASN A 1 17.21 -38.95 44.79
CA ASN A 1 15.94 -39.65 44.51
C ASN A 1 15.98 -40.19 43.10
N ALA A 2 16.16 -41.50 43.01
CA ALA A 2 16.07 -42.26 41.77
C ALA A 2 14.59 -42.43 41.43
N GLU A 3 14.16 -41.79 40.35
CA GLU A 3 12.98 -42.10 39.52
C GLU A 3 13.07 -41.20 38.28
N GLY A 4 12.69 -41.73 37.12
CA GLY A 4 12.99 -41.18 35.78
C GLY A 4 12.32 -39.84 35.47
N GLY A 5 12.89 -38.75 35.96
CA GLY A 5 12.54 -37.39 35.56
C GLY A 5 13.55 -36.85 34.56
N TYR A 6 13.11 -36.57 33.33
CA TYR A 6 13.77 -35.61 32.45
C TYR A 6 14.18 -34.40 33.30
N LEU A 7 15.48 -34.17 33.47
CA LEU A 7 16.02 -33.01 34.18
C LEU A 7 15.44 -31.77 33.50
N ARG A 8 14.43 -31.15 34.13
CA ARG A 8 13.68 -30.01 33.57
C ARG A 8 14.67 -28.97 33.06
N GLY A 9 14.82 -28.87 31.74
CA GLY A 9 15.60 -27.82 31.07
C GLY A 9 17.04 -28.09 30.72
N LYS A 10 17.55 -29.32 30.87
CA LYS A 10 18.90 -29.68 30.42
C LYS A 10 18.82 -30.58 29.19
N VAL A 11 19.51 -30.20 28.12
CA VAL A 11 19.66 -31.00 26.90
C VAL A 11 21.06 -31.57 26.89
N LYS A 12 21.18 -32.90 26.87
CA LYS A 12 22.47 -33.58 26.73
C LYS A 12 22.96 -33.45 25.28
N LEU A 13 24.18 -32.96 25.09
CA LEU A 13 24.79 -32.70 23.79
C LEU A 13 25.80 -33.77 23.38
N ASP A 14 26.41 -34.44 24.36
CA ASP A 14 27.26 -35.62 24.18
C ASP A 14 27.40 -36.41 25.49
N ASP A 15 27.98 -37.61 25.41
CA ASP A 15 28.20 -38.54 26.53
C ASP A 15 29.69 -38.65 26.94
N LYS A 16 30.55 -37.71 26.53
CA LYS A 16 32.01 -37.81 26.70
C LYS A 16 32.45 -37.58 28.16
N ASN A 17 33.31 -38.45 28.68
CA ASN A 17 33.95 -38.33 30.01
C ASN A 17 35.44 -37.99 29.90
N GLU A 18 35.76 -36.84 29.31
CA GLU A 18 37.14 -36.40 29.02
C GLU A 18 37.67 -35.38 30.07
N GLY A 19 37.06 -35.33 31.26
CA GLY A 19 37.45 -34.42 32.32
C GLY A 19 37.10 -32.95 32.05
N ASP A 20 37.91 -32.05 32.60
CA ASP A 20 37.69 -30.59 32.60
C ASP A 20 38.87 -29.80 32.03
N GLY A 21 39.55 -30.40 31.05
CA GLY A 21 40.65 -29.75 30.34
C GLY A 21 40.19 -28.54 29.51
N PRO A 22 41.08 -27.58 29.18
CA PRO A 22 40.75 -26.40 28.39
C PRO A 22 40.10 -26.71 27.03
N GLN A 23 40.58 -27.75 26.35
CA GLN A 23 40.02 -28.20 25.07
C GLN A 23 38.59 -28.72 25.25
N ARG A 24 38.35 -29.57 26.26
CA ARG A 24 37.04 -30.11 26.55
C ARG A 24 36.03 -29.01 26.93
N ARG A 25 36.47 -28.02 27.72
CA ARG A 25 35.67 -26.83 28.05
C ARG A 25 35.29 -26.04 26.80
N ALA A 26 36.24 -25.81 25.89
CA ALA A 26 36.00 -25.07 24.64
C ALA A 26 35.03 -25.82 23.71
N GLU A 27 35.20 -27.14 23.54
CA GLU A 27 34.30 -27.98 22.76
C GLU A 27 32.88 -27.99 23.33
N CYS A 28 32.75 -28.18 24.64
CA CYS A 28 31.44 -28.19 25.30
C CYS A 28 30.76 -26.82 25.20
N LEU A 29 31.49 -25.72 25.43
CA LEU A 29 30.99 -24.36 25.23
C LEU A 29 30.52 -24.09 23.80
N ALA A 30 31.28 -24.52 22.78
CA ALA A 30 30.91 -24.35 21.39
C ALA A 30 29.61 -25.09 21.06
N LYS A 31 29.49 -26.36 21.50
CA LYS A 31 28.26 -27.15 21.34
C LYS A 31 27.07 -26.51 22.06
N CYS A 32 27.26 -26.07 23.30
CA CYS A 32 26.20 -25.41 24.08
C CYS A 32 25.72 -24.10 23.44
N ARG A 33 26.64 -23.30 22.88
CA ARG A 33 26.31 -22.07 22.16
C ARG A 33 25.59 -22.38 20.85
N ALA A 34 26.06 -23.37 20.10
CA ALA A 34 25.38 -23.85 18.88
C ALA A 34 23.99 -24.41 19.18
N ALA A 35 23.81 -25.08 20.32
CA ALA A 35 22.51 -25.55 20.80
C ALA A 35 21.61 -24.44 21.35
N GLY A 36 22.12 -23.21 21.49
CA GLY A 36 21.34 -22.06 21.96
C GLY A 36 20.96 -22.12 23.44
N GLY A 37 21.76 -22.78 24.28
CA GLY A 37 21.55 -22.77 25.73
C GLY A 37 21.62 -21.36 26.32
N THR A 38 21.04 -21.17 27.50
CA THR A 38 21.24 -20.00 28.38
C THR A 38 22.41 -20.20 29.35
N GLY A 39 23.00 -21.39 29.31
CA GLY A 39 24.16 -21.79 30.07
C GLY A 39 24.64 -23.14 29.57
N CYS A 40 25.76 -23.59 30.12
CA CYS A 40 26.41 -24.83 29.72
C CYS A 40 26.92 -25.54 30.97
N GLU A 41 26.93 -26.86 30.96
CA GLU A 41 27.40 -27.69 32.07
C GLU A 41 28.21 -28.86 31.51
N ASN A 42 29.49 -28.92 31.87
CA ASN A 42 30.35 -30.07 31.62
C ASN A 42 30.38 -30.93 32.88
N VAL A 43 29.83 -32.15 32.78
CA VAL A 43 29.81 -33.13 33.87
C VAL A 43 30.89 -34.17 33.61
N PHE A 44 31.76 -34.41 34.58
CA PHE A 44 32.90 -35.31 34.46
C PHE A 44 33.24 -36.01 35.79
N GLY A 45 33.87 -37.18 35.71
CA GLY A 45 34.34 -37.90 36.89
C GLY A 45 33.23 -38.59 37.71
N HIS A 46 32.04 -38.79 37.12
CA HIS A 46 30.96 -39.57 37.72
C HIS A 46 30.83 -40.95 37.04
N ASP A 47 30.20 -41.91 37.70
CA ASP A 47 29.97 -43.25 37.11
C ASP A 47 28.84 -43.26 36.05
N TRP A 48 28.08 -42.16 35.96
CA TRP A 48 26.93 -42.00 35.08
C TRP A 48 26.73 -40.52 34.73
N ASN A 49 26.05 -40.24 33.61
CA ASN A 49 25.71 -38.88 33.19
C ASN A 49 26.90 -37.91 33.03
N ASN A 50 28.08 -38.42 32.67
CA ASN A 50 29.12 -37.57 32.13
C ASN A 50 28.72 -37.05 30.75
N GLY A 51 29.23 -35.88 30.40
CA GLY A 51 28.97 -35.27 29.11
C GLY A 51 28.73 -33.78 29.18
N CYS A 52 28.51 -33.20 28.01
CA CYS A 52 28.17 -31.79 27.88
C CYS A 52 26.66 -31.61 27.87
N TYR A 53 26.15 -30.63 28.62
CA TYR A 53 24.75 -30.31 28.74
C TYR A 53 24.52 -28.82 28.45
N ALA A 54 23.56 -28.51 27.58
CA ALA A 54 23.02 -27.15 27.45
C ALA A 54 21.86 -26.96 28.42
N THR A 55 21.88 -25.88 29.19
CA THR A 55 20.73 -25.46 30.00
C THR A 55 19.85 -24.51 29.19
N MET A 56 18.58 -24.85 29.01
CA MET A 56 17.63 -24.07 28.21
C MET A 56 16.83 -23.04 29.03
N PHE A 57 17.12 -22.93 30.34
CA PHE A 57 16.51 -21.99 31.29
C PHE A 57 17.54 -21.15 32.01
N LYS A 58 17.15 -19.91 32.40
CA LYS A 58 17.96 -19.01 33.20
C LYS A 58 18.51 -19.75 34.42
N VAL A 59 19.83 -19.89 34.47
CA VAL A 59 20.50 -20.68 35.50
C VAL A 59 20.63 -19.82 36.75
N ALA A 60 20.12 -20.29 37.89
CA ALA A 60 20.45 -19.70 39.17
C ALA A 60 21.90 -20.05 39.50
N LYS A 61 22.72 -19.04 39.84
CA LYS A 61 24.12 -19.20 40.23
C LYS A 61 24.21 -20.23 41.36
N HIS A 62 24.75 -21.41 41.08
CA HIS A 62 24.95 -22.47 42.08
C HIS A 62 26.35 -22.41 42.68
N THR A 63 26.48 -22.92 43.91
CA THR A 63 27.74 -23.14 44.61
C THR A 63 28.62 -24.14 43.84
N PRO A 64 29.96 -23.98 43.83
CA PRO A 64 30.85 -24.90 43.12
C PRO A 64 30.66 -26.34 43.60
N ARG A 65 30.59 -27.30 42.66
CA ARG A 65 30.43 -28.73 42.95
C ARG A 65 31.53 -29.53 42.23
N PRO A 66 32.22 -30.47 42.91
CA PRO A 66 33.23 -31.30 42.25
C PRO A 66 32.63 -32.12 41.10
N GLY A 67 33.32 -32.19 39.96
CA GLY A 67 32.85 -32.91 38.77
C GLY A 67 31.91 -32.11 37.85
N PHE A 68 31.69 -30.82 38.12
CA PHE A 68 30.82 -29.94 37.33
C PHE A 68 31.52 -28.63 36.99
N THR A 69 31.52 -28.28 35.71
CA THR A 69 31.91 -26.95 35.24
C THR A 69 30.73 -26.30 34.55
N CYS A 70 30.26 -25.18 35.10
CA CYS A 70 29.05 -24.50 34.63
C CYS A 70 29.38 -23.10 34.07
N TRP A 71 28.67 -22.72 33.02
CA TRP A 71 28.69 -21.39 32.42
C TRP A 71 27.27 -20.83 32.37
N ASP A 72 27.14 -19.54 32.66
CA ASP A 72 25.92 -18.77 32.41
C ASP A 72 26.18 -17.84 31.22
N PHE A 73 25.32 -17.92 30.22
CA PHE A 73 25.35 -16.99 29.10
C PHE A 73 24.40 -15.86 29.45
N LYS A 74 24.95 -14.70 29.83
CA LYS A 74 24.15 -13.48 30.00
C LYS A 74 23.34 -13.24 28.72
N ALA A 75 22.04 -13.47 28.80
CA ALA A 75 21.06 -13.15 27.75
C ALA A 75 20.87 -11.63 27.67
N SER A 76 21.95 -10.93 27.29
CA SER A 76 21.94 -9.50 27.05
C SER A 76 22.26 -9.28 25.58
N GLY A 77 21.24 -9.30 24.74
CA GLY A 77 21.41 -8.88 23.36
C GLY A 77 20.16 -9.10 22.55
N LYS A 78 19.28 -8.10 22.53
CA LYS A 78 18.40 -7.87 21.39
C LYS A 78 19.26 -8.08 20.14
N VAL A 79 19.03 -9.14 19.37
CA VAL A 79 19.93 -9.57 18.28
C VAL A 79 19.94 -8.59 17.09
N GLY A 80 19.32 -7.41 17.23
CA GLY A 80 19.20 -6.40 16.18
C GLY A 80 18.27 -6.83 15.04
N HIS A 81 17.52 -7.92 15.20
CA HIS A 81 16.59 -8.43 14.21
C HIS A 81 15.15 -8.00 14.52
N SER A 82 14.37 -7.77 13.47
CA SER A 82 12.91 -7.71 13.53
C SER A 82 12.34 -9.10 13.22
N TYR A 83 11.11 -9.37 13.63
CA TYR A 83 10.48 -10.69 13.52
C TYR A 83 9.07 -10.59 12.94
N VAL A 84 8.55 -11.71 12.43
CA VAL A 84 7.21 -11.84 11.86
C VAL A 84 6.64 -13.22 12.17
N VAL A 85 5.31 -13.31 12.28
CA VAL A 85 4.58 -14.58 12.40
C VAL A 85 4.05 -14.96 11.01
N LEU A 86 4.33 -16.18 10.56
CA LEU A 86 3.85 -16.71 9.29
C LEU A 86 2.47 -17.37 9.42
N SER A 87 1.85 -17.67 8.28
CA SER A 87 0.63 -18.49 8.23
C SER A 87 0.82 -19.87 8.87
N GLN A 88 -0.24 -20.42 9.47
CA GLN A 88 -0.29 -21.80 9.99
C GLN A 88 -0.08 -22.86 8.89
N SER A 89 -0.25 -22.49 7.62
CA SER A 89 0.01 -23.36 6.47
C SER A 89 1.49 -23.51 6.12
N THR A 90 2.41 -22.89 6.87
CA THR A 90 3.86 -22.94 6.60
C THR A 90 4.59 -23.99 7.45
N ALA A 91 5.53 -24.70 6.81
CA ALA A 91 6.33 -25.77 7.42
C ALA A 91 7.58 -25.27 8.18
N GLY A 92 7.86 -23.98 8.14
CA GLY A 92 9.05 -23.36 8.71
C GLY A 92 9.31 -21.99 8.07
N CYS A 93 10.45 -21.39 8.41
CA CYS A 93 10.87 -20.13 7.83
C CYS A 93 11.46 -20.30 6.43
N PRO A 94 11.31 -19.31 5.54
CA PRO A 94 12.04 -19.31 4.27
C PRO A 94 13.55 -19.20 4.52
N VAL A 95 14.32 -19.64 3.52
CA VAL A 95 15.78 -19.68 3.59
C VAL A 95 16.35 -18.31 3.95
N GLY A 96 17.16 -18.25 5.00
CA GLY A 96 17.78 -17.02 5.51
C GLY A 96 16.97 -16.29 6.60
N ALA A 97 15.66 -16.55 6.70
CA ALA A 97 14.78 -15.98 7.73
C ALA A 97 14.65 -16.86 8.97
N GLU A 98 15.35 -18.00 9.02
CA GLU A 98 15.27 -18.93 10.13
C GLU A 98 15.79 -18.30 11.42
N ILE A 99 15.02 -18.48 12.48
CA ILE A 99 15.50 -18.24 13.84
C ILE A 99 16.50 -19.34 14.17
N LYS A 100 17.70 -18.96 14.61
CA LYS A 100 18.83 -19.89 14.75
C LYS A 100 18.94 -20.52 16.13
N SER A 101 18.23 -19.98 17.11
CA SER A 101 18.27 -20.51 18.48
C SER A 101 16.94 -20.32 19.22
N ILE A 102 16.72 -21.16 20.23
CA ILE A 102 15.57 -21.03 21.12
C ILE A 102 15.55 -19.71 21.88
N ASN A 103 16.71 -19.13 22.18
CA ASN A 103 16.80 -17.83 22.86
C ASN A 103 16.30 -16.71 21.95
N GLU A 104 16.76 -16.71 20.69
CA GLU A 104 16.26 -15.79 19.67
C GLU A 104 14.76 -15.97 19.46
N CYS A 105 14.26 -17.21 19.46
CA CYS A 105 12.82 -17.51 19.37
C CYS A 105 12.00 -16.87 20.51
N ARG A 106 12.53 -16.92 21.74
CA ARG A 106 11.88 -16.29 22.90
C ARG A 106 11.89 -14.76 22.80
N GLU A 107 13.01 -14.18 22.40
CA GLU A 107 13.12 -12.74 22.16
C GLU A 107 12.21 -12.27 21.02
N ALA A 108 12.07 -13.09 19.97
CA ALA A 108 11.17 -12.84 18.86
C ALA A 108 9.72 -12.79 19.33
N VAL A 109 9.25 -13.82 20.03
CA VAL A 109 7.89 -13.88 20.58
C VAL A 109 7.61 -12.73 21.56
N GLN A 110 8.60 -12.38 22.39
CA GLN A 110 8.49 -11.25 23.30
C GLN A 110 8.40 -9.92 22.55
N SER A 111 9.24 -9.70 21.54
CA SER A 111 9.27 -8.45 20.76
C SER A 111 8.03 -8.28 19.88
N LEU A 112 7.39 -9.37 19.48
CA LEU A 112 6.12 -9.40 18.77
C LEU A 112 4.90 -9.15 19.67
N GLY A 113 5.09 -8.96 20.98
CA GLY A 113 3.98 -8.69 21.90
C GLY A 113 3.03 -9.88 22.11
N LEU A 114 3.42 -11.09 21.70
CA LEU A 114 2.65 -12.33 21.91
C LEU A 114 2.67 -12.79 23.38
N TRP A 115 3.23 -11.96 24.26
CA TRP A 115 3.44 -12.19 25.68
C TRP A 115 2.37 -11.48 26.52
N THR A 116 1.65 -12.25 27.34
CA THR A 116 0.74 -11.76 28.37
C THR A 116 1.19 -12.22 29.77
N ASP A 117 0.77 -11.52 30.82
CA ASP A 117 1.11 -11.87 32.22
C ASP A 117 0.65 -13.29 32.62
N SER A 118 -0.37 -13.84 31.97
CA SER A 118 -0.83 -15.22 32.15
C SER A 118 0.12 -16.28 31.58
N ASN A 119 0.97 -15.91 30.62
CA ASN A 119 1.86 -16.84 29.89
C ASN A 119 3.29 -16.85 30.44
N ARG A 120 3.53 -16.19 31.58
CA ARG A 120 4.84 -16.05 32.22
C ARG A 120 5.53 -17.39 32.52
N ASN A 121 4.76 -18.42 32.84
CA ASN A 121 5.30 -19.75 33.14
C ASN A 121 5.64 -20.54 31.87
N TRP A 122 4.90 -20.37 30.77
CA TRP A 122 5.02 -21.20 29.56
C TRP A 122 6.10 -20.71 28.59
N ILE A 123 6.36 -19.40 28.50
CA ILE A 123 7.54 -18.88 27.77
C ILE A 123 8.84 -19.29 28.46
N ASN A 124 8.79 -19.48 29.78
CA ASN A 124 9.90 -20.05 30.56
C ASN A 124 9.97 -21.58 30.46
N HIS A 125 9.03 -22.25 29.80
CA HIS A 125 9.00 -23.70 29.57
C HIS A 125 8.59 -24.00 28.11
N PRO A 126 9.46 -23.67 27.14
CA PRO A 126 9.19 -23.96 25.74
C PRO A 126 9.12 -25.47 25.55
N TRP A 127 8.25 -25.90 24.65
CA TRP A 127 8.25 -27.29 24.21
C TRP A 127 9.45 -27.52 23.28
N LEU A 128 10.23 -28.55 23.57
CA LEU A 128 11.38 -28.96 22.77
C LEU A 128 11.00 -30.17 21.94
N GLY A 129 11.01 -30.00 20.62
CA GLY A 129 10.86 -31.07 19.65
C GLY A 129 12.13 -31.92 19.58
N ARG A 130 11.95 -33.20 19.28
CA ARG A 130 13.07 -34.10 19.02
C ARG A 130 13.59 -33.88 17.59
N PRO A 131 14.87 -34.16 17.30
CA PRO A 131 15.45 -33.94 15.96
C PRO A 131 14.81 -34.80 14.84
N ASP A 132 14.19 -35.92 15.20
CA ASP A 132 13.49 -36.86 14.30
C ASP A 132 12.03 -36.48 14.05
N ARG A 133 11.53 -35.44 14.71
CA ARG A 133 10.12 -35.07 14.73
C ARG A 133 9.81 -34.03 13.65
N THR A 134 9.36 -34.50 12.47
CA THR A 134 9.07 -33.69 11.27
C THR A 134 7.58 -33.32 11.10
N ASP A 135 6.70 -33.73 12.02
CA ASP A 135 5.26 -33.42 12.06
C ASP A 135 4.94 -32.01 12.61
N VAL A 136 5.96 -31.22 12.91
CA VAL A 136 5.86 -29.84 13.40
C VAL A 136 6.75 -28.93 12.56
N PRO A 137 6.51 -27.62 12.51
CA PRO A 137 7.36 -26.74 11.73
C PRO A 137 8.79 -26.71 12.28
N THR A 138 9.77 -26.59 11.38
CA THR A 138 11.18 -26.45 11.76
C THR A 138 11.43 -25.10 12.42
N GLY A 139 12.25 -25.09 13.48
CA GLY A 139 12.65 -23.88 14.18
C GLY A 139 11.63 -23.40 15.20
N CYS A 140 11.33 -22.10 15.18
CA CYS A 140 10.49 -21.43 16.16
C CYS A 140 9.03 -21.43 15.71
N THR A 141 8.13 -21.92 16.57
CA THR A 141 6.67 -21.89 16.36
C THR A 141 5.97 -21.32 17.58
N TRP A 142 5.02 -20.42 17.38
CA TRP A 142 4.13 -19.91 18.43
C TRP A 142 2.74 -20.53 18.29
N GLY A 143 2.27 -21.20 19.34
CA GLY A 143 0.97 -21.86 19.37
C GLY A 143 0.58 -22.21 20.80
N HIS A 144 -0.72 -22.34 21.07
CA HIS A 144 -1.22 -22.63 22.42
C HIS A 144 -0.66 -21.75 23.54
N SER A 145 -0.39 -20.46 23.26
CA SER A 145 0.23 -19.55 24.22
C SER A 145 1.62 -20.02 24.72
N ARG A 146 2.33 -20.81 23.92
CA ARG A 146 3.63 -21.41 24.24
C ARG A 146 4.59 -21.33 23.04
N VAL A 147 5.88 -21.24 23.36
CA VAL A 147 6.96 -21.42 22.39
C VAL A 147 7.20 -22.90 22.13
N HIS A 148 7.22 -23.29 20.85
CA HIS A 148 7.62 -24.60 20.38
C HIS A 148 8.90 -24.47 19.57
N TRP A 149 9.92 -25.26 19.90
CA TRP A 149 11.23 -25.24 19.24
C TRP A 149 11.54 -26.62 18.66
N SER A 150 11.68 -26.71 17.35
CA SER A 150 12.09 -27.93 16.64
C SER A 150 13.48 -27.76 16.04
N THR A 151 14.34 -28.76 16.23
CA THR A 151 15.66 -28.85 15.58
C THR A 151 15.66 -29.80 14.37
N ALA A 152 14.50 -30.31 13.96
CA ALA A 152 14.39 -31.19 12.80
C ALA A 152 14.78 -30.42 11.52
N PRO A 153 15.54 -31.02 10.60
CA PRO A 153 16.01 -30.35 9.38
C PRO A 153 14.86 -29.99 8.43
N THR A 154 13.73 -30.70 8.54
CA THR A 154 12.49 -30.43 7.81
C THR A 154 11.31 -30.51 8.76
N GLY A 155 10.22 -29.83 8.40
CA GLY A 155 9.02 -29.74 9.20
C GLY A 155 7.76 -29.83 8.35
N SER A 156 6.61 -29.84 9.03
CA SER A 156 5.28 -29.86 8.42
C SER A 156 4.39 -28.78 9.06
N PRO A 157 3.45 -28.18 8.31
CA PRO A 157 2.53 -27.19 8.84
C PRO A 157 1.59 -27.81 9.88
N VAL A 158 1.14 -27.00 10.83
CA VAL A 158 0.25 -27.42 11.92
C VAL A 158 -0.88 -26.41 12.14
N HIS A 159 -2.08 -26.92 12.42
CA HIS A 159 -3.27 -26.07 12.62
C HIS A 159 -3.25 -25.28 13.94
N TRP A 160 -2.39 -25.64 14.89
CA TRP A 160 -2.38 -25.06 16.24
C TRP A 160 -1.30 -23.99 16.46
N GLY A 161 -0.42 -23.79 15.48
CA GLY A 161 0.77 -22.96 15.66
C GLY A 161 1.28 -22.37 14.36
N SER A 162 1.88 -21.20 14.47
CA SER A 162 2.45 -20.44 13.36
C SER A 162 3.96 -20.31 13.53
N PRO A 163 4.76 -20.56 12.48
CA PRO A 163 6.20 -20.29 12.51
C PRO A 163 6.49 -18.81 12.80
N VAL A 164 7.50 -18.57 13.63
CA VAL A 164 8.03 -17.23 13.91
C VAL A 164 9.39 -17.12 13.26
N CYS A 165 9.56 -16.12 12.41
CA CYS A 165 10.73 -15.96 11.56
C CYS A 165 11.33 -14.57 11.72
N ARG A 166 12.59 -14.41 11.30
CA ARG A 166 13.18 -13.09 11.12
C ARG A 166 12.40 -12.36 10.02
N ALA A 167 12.27 -11.03 10.17
CA ALA A 167 11.56 -10.20 9.21
C ALA A 167 12.23 -10.28 7.83
N HIS A 168 11.42 -10.54 6.83
CA HIS A 168 11.79 -10.63 5.42
C HIS A 168 10.62 -10.11 4.59
N VAL A 169 10.89 -9.82 3.33
CA VAL A 169 9.85 -9.56 2.33
C VAL A 169 9.90 -10.69 1.29
N ALA A 170 8.75 -11.24 0.95
CA ALA A 170 8.63 -12.21 -0.13
C ALA A 170 8.13 -11.50 -1.39
N LEU A 171 8.85 -11.64 -2.49
CA LEU A 171 8.46 -11.10 -3.80
C LEU A 171 7.96 -12.22 -4.71
N ASP A 172 6.90 -11.96 -5.46
CA ASP A 172 6.48 -12.81 -6.57
C ASP A 172 7.21 -12.45 -7.88
N ASP A 173 6.88 -13.18 -8.94
CA ASP A 173 7.48 -13.01 -10.27
C ASP A 173 7.15 -11.65 -10.89
N GLU A 174 6.07 -10.99 -10.45
CA GLU A 174 5.70 -9.63 -10.83
C GLU A 174 6.37 -8.55 -9.96
N GLY A 175 7.20 -8.93 -8.98
CA GLY A 175 7.91 -8.01 -8.09
C GLY A 175 7.02 -7.37 -7.02
N GLN A 176 5.85 -7.93 -6.76
CA GLN A 176 4.95 -7.50 -5.69
C GLN A 176 5.32 -8.15 -4.35
N ILE A 177 5.10 -7.43 -3.26
CA ILE A 177 5.28 -8.00 -1.92
C ILE A 177 4.08 -8.88 -1.62
N THR A 178 4.36 -10.14 -1.27
CA THR A 178 3.38 -11.12 -0.79
C THR A 178 3.40 -11.14 0.74
N MET A 179 2.23 -10.92 1.35
CA MET A 179 2.08 -10.99 2.79
C MET A 179 2.32 -12.42 3.33
N PRO A 180 2.74 -12.58 4.59
CA PRO A 180 3.00 -13.90 5.20
C PRO A 180 1.83 -14.89 5.18
N ASP A 181 0.60 -14.39 5.05
CA ASP A 181 -0.62 -15.18 4.96
C ASP A 181 -0.96 -15.62 3.52
N GLY A 182 -0.21 -15.13 2.52
CA GLY A 182 -0.41 -15.38 1.10
C GLY A 182 -1.69 -14.77 0.51
N SER A 183 -2.50 -14.07 1.31
CA SER A 183 -3.82 -13.59 0.88
C SER A 183 -3.73 -12.27 0.11
N THR A 184 -2.72 -11.46 0.45
CA THR A 184 -2.61 -10.08 0.01
C THR A 184 -1.27 -9.86 -0.68
N LYS A 185 -1.35 -9.31 -1.89
CA LYS A 185 -0.21 -8.87 -2.68
C LYS A 185 -0.32 -7.38 -2.94
N PHE A 186 0.79 -6.67 -2.85
CA PHE A 186 0.81 -5.24 -3.16
C PHE A 186 2.14 -4.80 -3.74
N ALA A 187 2.07 -3.85 -4.67
CA ALA A 187 3.25 -3.22 -5.24
C ALA A 187 3.77 -2.13 -4.30
N VAL A 188 5.09 -2.00 -4.23
CA VAL A 188 5.77 -0.89 -3.54
C VAL A 188 6.64 -0.13 -4.53
N ARG A 189 6.86 1.16 -4.24
CA ARG A 189 7.83 1.97 -4.97
C ARG A 189 9.22 1.76 -4.39
N TRP A 190 10.04 1.03 -5.13
CA TRP A 190 11.45 0.83 -4.81
C TRP A 190 12.26 2.10 -5.09
N ALA A 191 13.13 2.49 -4.17
CA ALA A 191 14.04 3.62 -4.33
C ALA A 191 15.05 3.39 -5.47
N SER A 192 15.37 2.14 -5.77
CA SER A 192 16.17 1.71 -6.92
C SER A 192 15.43 1.82 -8.25
N GLY A 193 14.12 2.11 -8.24
CA GLY A 193 13.25 2.07 -9.43
C GLY A 193 12.75 0.67 -9.78
N THR A 194 13.54 -0.37 -9.51
CA THR A 194 13.20 -1.78 -9.78
C THR A 194 13.17 -2.65 -8.51
N PRO A 195 12.30 -3.67 -8.45
CA PRO A 195 12.28 -4.65 -7.37
C PRO A 195 13.51 -5.57 -7.39
N PRO A 196 13.87 -6.18 -6.23
CA PRO A 196 14.70 -7.38 -6.19
C PRO A 196 14.10 -8.53 -7.02
N ALA A 197 14.90 -9.57 -7.28
CA ALA A 197 14.40 -10.81 -7.89
C ALA A 197 13.31 -11.47 -7.04
N ALA A 198 12.46 -12.31 -7.64
CA ALA A 198 11.46 -13.08 -6.91
C ALA A 198 12.08 -13.94 -5.80
N GLY A 199 11.34 -14.14 -4.69
CA GLY A 199 11.79 -14.90 -3.53
C GLY A 199 11.85 -14.10 -2.23
N ALA A 200 12.38 -14.73 -1.17
CA ALA A 200 12.47 -14.13 0.17
C ALA A 200 13.76 -13.33 0.34
N HIS A 201 13.62 -12.05 0.70
CA HIS A 201 14.74 -11.15 0.94
C HIS A 201 14.74 -10.68 2.39
N MET A 202 15.89 -10.82 3.04
CA MET A 202 16.09 -10.32 4.39
C MET A 202 16.11 -8.80 4.40
N VAL A 203 15.42 -8.21 5.38
CA VAL A 203 15.28 -6.76 5.47
C VAL A 203 15.61 -6.21 6.85
N ALA A 204 16.07 -4.97 6.86
CA ALA A 204 16.19 -4.13 8.04
C ALA A 204 15.19 -2.99 7.96
N VAL A 205 14.51 -2.72 9.08
CA VAL A 205 13.63 -1.55 9.22
C VAL A 205 14.42 -0.44 9.88
N LYS A 206 14.54 0.70 9.21
CA LYS A 206 15.17 1.90 9.76
C LYS A 206 14.14 3.02 9.83
N THR A 207 14.03 3.63 11.00
CA THR A 207 13.20 4.81 11.22
C THR A 207 14.07 6.06 11.14
N ARG A 208 13.65 7.05 10.36
CA ARG A 208 14.34 8.35 10.21
C ARG A 208 13.34 9.50 10.18
N ALA A 209 13.84 10.72 10.36
CA ALA A 209 13.02 11.92 10.26
C ALA A 209 12.60 12.16 8.79
N ALA A 210 11.34 12.53 8.55
CA ALA A 210 10.88 12.91 7.22
C ALA A 210 11.47 14.27 6.80
N PHE A 211 11.60 15.18 7.76
CA PHE A 211 12.23 16.48 7.65
C PHE A 211 13.24 16.67 8.78
N ASP A 212 14.33 17.37 8.49
CA ASP A 212 15.35 17.82 9.43
C ASP A 212 15.14 19.28 9.88
N ARG A 213 14.13 19.94 9.30
CA ARG A 213 13.68 21.31 9.60
C ARG A 213 12.16 21.40 9.65
N VAL A 214 11.63 22.53 10.10
CA VAL A 214 10.19 22.80 9.96
C VAL A 214 9.90 23.01 8.47
N PRO A 215 9.02 22.20 7.86
CA PRO A 215 8.67 22.32 6.44
C PRO A 215 7.69 23.47 6.21
N THR A 216 7.57 23.92 4.96
CA THR A 216 6.45 24.78 4.56
C THR A 216 5.14 23.98 4.56
N LYS A 217 3.99 24.68 4.56
CA LYS A 217 2.67 24.04 4.44
C LYS A 217 2.57 23.14 3.20
N ALA A 218 3.07 23.60 2.05
CA ALA A 218 3.07 22.83 0.81
C ALA A 218 3.99 21.59 0.89
N GLU A 219 5.20 21.73 1.46
CA GLU A 219 6.12 20.60 1.66
C GLU A 219 5.53 19.54 2.60
N LEU A 220 4.96 20.00 3.72
CA LEU A 220 4.30 19.13 4.70
C LEU A 220 3.16 18.38 4.05
N GLN A 221 2.24 19.08 3.38
CA GLN A 221 1.09 18.47 2.73
C GLN A 221 1.50 17.53 1.59
N ALA A 222 2.60 17.78 0.89
CA ALA A 222 3.08 16.88 -0.16
C ALA A 222 3.65 15.57 0.41
N LYS A 223 4.41 15.63 1.51
CA LYS A 223 5.21 14.51 2.01
C LYS A 223 4.59 13.77 3.19
N LEU A 224 4.04 14.50 4.16
CA LEU A 224 3.43 13.94 5.35
C LEU A 224 1.93 13.81 5.16
N LYS A 225 1.47 12.56 5.11
CA LYS A 225 0.06 12.18 5.02
C LYS A 225 -0.43 11.51 6.30
N PHE A 226 0.42 11.46 7.32
CA PHE A 226 0.23 10.63 8.51
C PHE A 226 -0.15 11.47 9.70
N GLY A 227 -1.33 11.19 10.27
CA GLY A 227 -1.79 11.76 11.51
C GLY A 227 -0.86 11.42 12.69
N ALA A 228 -0.75 12.33 13.63
CA ALA A 228 -0.19 12.09 14.95
C ALA A 228 -1.23 12.45 16.02
N THR A 229 -1.06 11.89 17.22
CA THR A 229 -1.84 12.38 18.35
C THR A 229 -1.37 13.78 18.72
N ALA A 230 -2.32 14.67 19.03
CA ALA A 230 -2.02 16.01 19.53
C ALA A 230 -1.02 15.94 20.70
N PRO A 231 0.16 16.58 20.57
CA PRO A 231 1.18 16.56 21.61
C PRO A 231 0.68 17.22 22.89
N ARG A 232 0.98 16.62 24.04
CA ARG A 232 0.70 17.24 25.37
C ARG A 232 1.77 18.25 25.78
N THR A 233 2.88 18.27 25.06
CA THR A 233 4.02 19.16 25.31
C THR A 233 3.75 20.55 24.74
N LYS A 234 4.41 21.57 25.30
CA LYS A 234 4.38 22.90 24.72
C LYS A 234 5.03 22.86 23.34
N CYS A 235 4.47 23.64 22.41
CA CYS A 235 5.03 23.82 21.07
C CYS A 235 6.47 24.34 21.16
N SER A 236 7.38 23.72 20.40
CA SER A 236 8.82 24.02 20.40
C SER A 236 9.21 25.04 19.35
N LYS A 237 8.57 25.02 18.17
CA LYS A 237 8.67 26.08 17.15
C LYS A 237 7.27 26.41 16.65
N CYS A 238 6.81 27.61 16.94
CA CYS A 238 5.39 27.97 16.77
C CYS A 238 5.16 29.08 15.74
N ASP A 239 6.23 29.48 15.05
CA ASP A 239 6.20 30.56 14.08
C ASP A 239 5.76 30.02 12.71
N GLY A 240 4.77 30.68 12.10
CA GLY A 240 4.26 30.34 10.76
C GLY A 240 3.12 29.33 10.73
N ASP A 241 2.79 28.87 9.52
CA ASP A 241 1.65 27.99 9.23
C ASP A 241 1.85 26.54 9.69
N VAL A 242 3.10 26.15 9.96
CA VAL A 242 3.47 24.82 10.44
C VAL A 242 4.15 24.96 11.78
N ARG A 243 3.50 24.46 12.83
CA ARG A 243 4.08 24.43 14.18
C ARG A 243 4.75 23.09 14.42
N ALA A 244 5.79 23.06 15.24
CA ALA A 244 6.52 21.85 15.60
C ALA A 244 6.50 21.65 17.11
N TYR A 245 6.37 20.38 17.50
CA TYR A 245 6.35 19.90 18.86
C TYR A 245 7.41 18.81 19.00
N GLY A 246 8.48 19.08 19.73
CA GLY A 246 9.62 18.17 19.83
C GLY A 246 10.64 18.62 20.87
N SER A 247 11.79 17.96 20.89
CA SER A 247 12.89 18.33 21.78
C SER A 247 13.41 19.73 21.41
N ALA A 248 13.83 20.53 22.40
CA ALA A 248 14.27 21.91 22.19
C ALA A 248 15.53 22.04 21.30
N GLY A 249 16.21 20.93 21.00
CA GLY A 249 17.49 20.89 20.29
C GLY A 249 17.41 20.71 18.77
N GLY A 250 16.24 20.48 18.18
CA GLY A 250 16.13 20.29 16.73
C GLY A 250 14.81 19.67 16.26
N VAL A 251 14.67 19.54 14.95
CA VAL A 251 13.61 18.74 14.33
C VAL A 251 14.17 17.34 14.06
N ASP A 252 13.52 16.34 14.63
CA ASP A 252 13.93 14.93 14.60
C ASP A 252 12.73 14.01 14.31
N ALA A 253 12.97 12.68 14.30
CA ALA A 253 11.93 11.69 14.02
C ALA A 253 10.82 11.63 15.09
N ALA A 254 11.06 12.19 16.28
CA ALA A 254 10.07 12.27 17.35
C ALA A 254 9.24 13.57 17.29
N THR A 255 9.58 14.48 16.38
CA THR A 255 8.88 15.74 16.20
C THR A 255 7.51 15.50 15.58
N VAL A 256 6.51 16.21 16.11
CA VAL A 256 5.16 16.26 15.56
C VAL A 256 4.93 17.65 14.99
N PHE A 257 4.45 17.73 13.75
CA PHE A 257 4.05 18.99 13.14
C PHE A 257 2.56 19.22 13.27
N GLU A 258 2.12 20.46 13.39
CA GLU A 258 0.72 20.87 13.30
C GLU A 258 0.55 21.79 12.10
N CYS A 259 -0.47 21.53 11.27
CA CYS A 259 -0.86 22.39 10.16
C CYS A 259 -2.38 22.35 10.01
N ASP A 260 -3.03 23.51 9.97
CA ASP A 260 -4.50 23.66 9.88
C ASP A 260 -5.28 22.84 10.94
N GLY A 261 -4.74 22.72 12.16
CA GLY A 261 -5.35 21.96 13.25
C GLY A 261 -5.17 20.43 13.17
N MET A 262 -4.52 19.93 12.11
CA MET A 262 -4.11 18.53 11.97
C MET A 262 -2.68 18.33 12.47
N TYR A 263 -2.40 17.19 13.08
CA TYR A 263 -1.08 16.84 13.59
C TYR A 263 -0.44 15.73 12.76
N PHE A 264 0.86 15.82 12.49
CA PHE A 264 1.59 14.91 11.62
C PHE A 264 2.88 14.41 12.25
N SER A 265 3.13 13.10 12.18
CA SER A 265 4.37 12.52 12.71
C SER A 265 5.51 12.74 11.71
N ASN A 266 6.64 13.31 12.16
CA ASN A 266 7.82 13.54 11.32
C ASN A 266 8.66 12.27 11.11
N VAL A 267 8.03 11.13 10.85
CA VAL A 267 8.69 9.83 10.84
C VAL A 267 8.49 9.13 9.50
N GLU A 268 9.59 8.62 8.96
CA GLU A 268 9.60 7.67 7.85
C GLU A 268 10.23 6.36 8.31
N SER A 269 9.51 5.26 8.10
CA SER A 269 10.08 3.92 8.21
C SER A 269 10.47 3.45 6.82
N VAL A 270 11.73 3.10 6.65
CA VAL A 270 12.28 2.58 5.39
C VAL A 270 12.69 1.14 5.62
N ILE A 271 12.24 0.27 4.73
CA ILE A 271 12.68 -1.12 4.65
C ILE A 271 13.83 -1.15 3.66
N SER A 272 14.97 -1.69 4.07
CA SER A 272 16.13 -1.91 3.21
C SER A 272 16.49 -3.38 3.18
N THR A 273 16.83 -3.91 2.01
CA THR A 273 17.46 -5.23 1.90
C THR A 273 18.82 -5.22 2.60
N MET A 274 19.26 -6.39 3.08
CA MET A 274 20.52 -6.48 3.83
C MET A 274 21.77 -6.19 3.00
N ASP A 275 21.70 -6.33 1.68
CA ASP A 275 22.74 -5.91 0.73
C ASP A 275 22.80 -4.38 0.53
N GLY A 276 21.80 -3.64 1.02
CA GLY A 276 21.67 -2.19 0.86
C GLY A 276 21.32 -1.71 -0.55
N GLN A 277 21.08 -2.61 -1.50
CA GLN A 277 20.82 -2.25 -2.90
C GLN A 277 19.37 -1.77 -3.12
N HIS A 278 18.44 -2.38 -2.40
CA HIS A 278 17.02 -2.10 -2.55
C HIS A 278 16.44 -1.55 -1.26
N SER A 279 15.59 -0.54 -1.40
CA SER A 279 14.81 -0.03 -0.28
C SER A 279 13.48 0.53 -0.73
N PHE A 280 12.51 0.52 0.16
CA PHE A 280 11.22 1.14 -0.07
C PHE A 280 10.67 1.70 1.24
N ARG A 281 9.75 2.65 1.14
CA ARG A 281 9.07 3.19 2.31
C ARG A 281 8.13 2.12 2.85
N ASN A 282 8.27 1.77 4.13
CA ASN A 282 7.38 0.83 4.79
C ASN A 282 5.95 1.35 4.68
N PRO A 283 5.01 0.56 4.14
CA PRO A 283 3.61 0.92 4.20
C PRO A 283 3.20 1.14 5.66
N PRO A 284 2.48 2.23 5.94
CA PRO A 284 1.92 2.47 7.26
C PRO A 284 0.98 1.32 7.66
N VAL A 285 1.10 0.85 8.89
CA VAL A 285 0.13 -0.06 9.51
C VAL A 285 -0.56 0.72 10.61
N PHE A 286 -1.84 1.00 10.39
CA PHE A 286 -2.60 1.94 11.23
C PHE A 286 -3.37 1.25 12.35
N LEU A 287 -3.70 -0.03 12.18
CA LEU A 287 -4.24 -0.90 13.21
C LEU A 287 -3.40 -2.18 13.25
N ARG A 288 -2.70 -2.43 14.36
CA ARG A 288 -1.90 -3.67 14.52
C ARG A 288 -2.72 -4.76 15.19
N ALA A 289 -3.51 -4.40 16.21
CA ALA A 289 -4.47 -5.29 16.84
C ALA A 289 -5.75 -4.55 17.19
N THR A 290 -6.89 -5.24 17.12
CA THR A 290 -8.19 -4.71 17.57
C THR A 290 -8.24 -4.46 19.08
N SER A 291 -7.28 -5.00 19.84
CA SER A 291 -7.14 -4.81 21.28
C SER A 291 -6.21 -3.65 21.67
N ASP A 292 -5.61 -2.96 20.70
CA ASP A 292 -4.72 -1.83 20.99
C ASP A 292 -5.49 -0.70 21.69
N PRO A 293 -4.93 -0.07 22.74
CA PRO A 293 -5.55 1.08 23.37
C PRO A 293 -5.83 2.21 22.36
N GLY A 294 -7.10 2.59 22.21
CA GLY A 294 -7.52 3.61 21.24
C GLY A 294 -7.80 3.08 19.82
N ALA A 295 -7.83 1.75 19.62
CA ALA A 295 -8.12 1.10 18.34
C ALA A 295 -9.34 1.67 17.61
N GLU A 296 -10.46 1.88 18.30
CA GLU A 296 -11.69 2.44 17.70
C GLU A 296 -11.45 3.82 17.08
N ARG A 297 -10.80 4.72 17.83
CA ARG A 297 -10.46 6.06 17.34
C ARG A 297 -9.51 5.98 16.14
N SER A 298 -8.52 5.08 16.19
CA SER A 298 -7.62 4.85 15.06
C SER A 298 -8.39 4.40 13.83
N VAL A 299 -9.33 3.45 13.97
CA VAL A 299 -10.17 2.97 12.86
C VAL A 299 -10.99 4.10 12.24
N THR A 300 -11.64 4.94 13.05
CA THR A 300 -12.40 6.09 12.52
C THR A 300 -11.50 7.06 11.77
N ALA A 301 -10.35 7.40 12.34
CA ALA A 301 -9.38 8.30 11.69
C ALA A 301 -8.85 7.72 10.36
N GLU A 302 -8.70 6.40 10.26
CA GLU A 302 -8.31 5.73 9.01
C GLU A 302 -9.39 5.80 7.94
N VAL A 303 -10.64 5.52 8.32
CA VAL A 303 -11.76 5.62 7.39
C VAL A 303 -11.90 7.06 6.88
N GLU A 304 -11.83 8.04 7.78
CA GLU A 304 -11.87 9.46 7.41
C GLU A 304 -10.69 9.83 6.52
N GLY A 305 -9.46 9.42 6.85
CA GLY A 305 -8.28 9.68 6.04
C GLY A 305 -8.35 9.06 4.64
N LEU A 306 -8.89 7.84 4.52
CA LEU A 306 -9.13 7.21 3.22
C LEU A 306 -10.20 7.96 2.42
N LEU A 307 -11.31 8.34 3.05
CA LEU A 307 -12.37 9.11 2.40
C LEU A 307 -11.85 10.47 1.93
N ASP A 308 -11.07 11.17 2.74
CA ASP A 308 -10.43 12.43 2.37
C ASP A 308 -9.46 12.25 1.20
N HIS A 309 -8.68 11.17 1.20
CA HIS A 309 -7.79 10.84 0.09
C HIS A 309 -8.55 10.62 -1.21
N LEU A 310 -9.63 9.82 -1.17
CA LEU A 310 -10.48 9.57 -2.33
C LEU A 310 -11.19 10.83 -2.79
N PHE A 311 -11.71 11.64 -1.87
CA PHE A 311 -12.41 12.88 -2.20
C PHE A 311 -11.49 13.89 -2.91
N HIS A 312 -10.27 14.08 -2.41
CA HIS A 312 -9.28 14.98 -3.01
C HIS A 312 -8.46 14.36 -4.15
N HIS A 313 -8.76 13.12 -4.54
CA HIS A 313 -8.10 12.48 -5.66
C HIS A 313 -8.42 13.23 -6.98
N GLY A 314 -7.42 13.44 -7.84
CA GLY A 314 -7.58 14.22 -9.07
C GLY A 314 -8.65 13.69 -10.05
N ASN A 315 -8.95 12.39 -9.99
CA ASN A 315 -10.00 11.77 -10.81
C ASN A 315 -11.42 11.97 -10.28
N THR A 316 -11.59 12.36 -9.01
CA THR A 316 -12.90 12.45 -8.36
C THR A 316 -13.81 13.49 -9.02
N PRO A 317 -13.35 14.72 -9.34
CA PRO A 317 -14.17 15.70 -10.05
C PRO A 317 -14.66 15.20 -11.41
N VAL A 318 -13.81 14.48 -12.15
CA VAL A 318 -14.13 13.93 -13.47
C VAL A 318 -15.16 12.81 -13.35
N PHE A 319 -14.97 11.89 -12.41
CA PHE A 319 -15.84 10.74 -12.20
C PHE A 319 -17.24 11.14 -11.73
N ILE A 320 -17.31 12.02 -10.74
CA ILE A 320 -18.58 12.55 -10.24
C ILE A 320 -19.25 13.43 -11.30
N GLY A 321 -18.48 14.31 -11.95
CA GLY A 321 -18.98 15.19 -13.01
C GLY A 321 -19.62 14.42 -14.15
N LYS A 322 -18.94 13.42 -14.70
CA LYS A 322 -19.48 12.57 -15.78
C LYS A 322 -20.80 11.90 -15.38
N ARG A 323 -20.89 11.33 -14.17
CA ARG A 323 -22.11 10.66 -13.68
C ARG A 323 -23.27 11.63 -13.49
N LEU A 324 -23.01 12.83 -12.97
CA LEU A 324 -24.05 13.86 -12.83
C LEU A 324 -24.56 14.30 -14.20
N ILE A 325 -23.67 14.53 -15.17
CA ILE A 325 -24.09 14.87 -16.54
C ILE A 325 -24.95 13.76 -17.15
N GLN A 326 -24.52 12.49 -17.02
CA GLN A 326 -25.27 11.33 -17.51
C GLN A 326 -26.64 11.18 -16.85
N ARG A 327 -26.78 11.58 -15.58
CA ARG A 327 -28.06 11.49 -14.87
C ARG A 327 -29.03 12.63 -15.21
N PHE A 328 -28.52 13.83 -15.48
CA PHE A 328 -29.34 15.02 -15.65
C PHE A 328 -29.55 15.46 -17.09
N VAL A 329 -28.63 15.15 -18.01
CA VAL A 329 -28.57 15.82 -19.33
C VAL A 329 -28.39 14.83 -20.48
N THR A 330 -27.23 14.19 -20.60
CA THR A 330 -26.84 13.44 -21.81
C THR A 330 -26.01 12.20 -21.49
N SER A 331 -26.26 11.09 -22.18
CA SER A 331 -25.53 9.83 -21.99
C SER A 331 -24.08 9.89 -22.46
N ASN A 332 -23.78 10.77 -23.43
CA ASN A 332 -22.45 10.90 -24.04
C ASN A 332 -21.95 12.36 -24.00
N PRO A 333 -21.49 12.86 -22.84
CA PRO A 333 -21.00 14.23 -22.71
C PRO A 333 -19.64 14.43 -23.38
N SER A 334 -19.44 15.60 -23.99
CA SER A 334 -18.12 15.96 -24.54
C SER A 334 -17.03 16.08 -23.46
N PRO A 335 -15.74 15.89 -23.81
CA PRO A 335 -14.62 16.11 -22.88
C PRO A 335 -14.59 17.52 -22.29
N GLN A 336 -14.98 18.53 -23.08
CA GLN A 336 -15.04 19.94 -22.66
C GLN A 336 -16.09 20.15 -21.57
N TYR A 337 -17.24 19.50 -21.70
CA TYR A 337 -18.30 19.56 -20.70
C TYR A 337 -17.90 18.90 -19.39
N ILE A 338 -17.26 17.72 -19.47
CA ILE A 338 -16.71 17.04 -18.28
C ILE A 338 -15.66 17.93 -17.59
N GLN A 339 -14.80 18.59 -18.36
CA GLN A 339 -13.79 19.50 -17.83
C GLN A 339 -14.43 20.71 -17.12
N ALA A 340 -15.45 21.34 -17.72
CA ALA A 340 -16.14 22.49 -17.14
C ALA A 340 -16.82 22.14 -15.79
N VAL A 341 -17.47 20.98 -15.72
CA VAL A 341 -18.08 20.49 -14.48
C VAL A 341 -17.02 20.15 -13.43
N GLY A 342 -15.91 19.53 -13.85
CA GLY A 342 -14.78 19.23 -12.97
C GLY A 342 -14.09 20.48 -12.41
N GLU A 343 -14.02 21.57 -13.18
CA GLU A 343 -13.53 22.88 -12.70
C GLU A 343 -14.48 23.50 -11.68
N ALA A 344 -15.79 23.47 -11.94
CA ALA A 344 -16.78 23.97 -11.02
C ALA A 344 -16.78 23.21 -9.69
N PHE A 345 -16.59 21.88 -9.74
CA PHE A 345 -16.40 21.06 -8.54
C PHE A 345 -15.15 21.46 -7.76
N ARG A 346 -14.03 21.73 -8.45
CA ARG A 346 -12.76 22.11 -7.81
C ARG A 346 -12.79 23.49 -7.16
N THR A 347 -13.41 24.45 -7.83
CA THR A 347 -13.37 25.87 -7.44
C THR A 347 -14.56 26.31 -6.60
N GLY A 348 -15.67 25.58 -6.67
CA GLY A 348 -16.93 25.99 -6.08
C GLY A 348 -17.52 27.25 -6.72
N ALA A 349 -17.19 27.50 -7.98
CA ALA A 349 -17.71 28.63 -8.76
C ALA A 349 -18.08 28.18 -10.18
N HIS A 350 -19.09 28.85 -10.75
CA HIS A 350 -19.46 28.63 -12.14
C HIS A 350 -20.03 29.93 -12.74
N SER A 351 -19.61 30.26 -13.97
CA SER A 351 -20.11 31.43 -14.73
C SER A 351 -20.08 32.75 -13.94
N GLY A 352 -18.99 32.98 -13.19
CA GLY A 352 -18.80 34.20 -12.37
C GLY A 352 -19.55 34.22 -11.04
N VAL A 353 -20.33 33.18 -10.71
CA VAL A 353 -21.00 33.03 -9.42
C VAL A 353 -20.19 32.08 -8.54
N THR A 354 -19.75 32.56 -7.38
CA THR A 354 -19.14 31.72 -6.34
C THR A 354 -20.25 31.21 -5.43
N PHE A 355 -20.31 29.89 -5.26
CA PHE A 355 -21.22 29.24 -4.32
C PHE A 355 -20.56 29.22 -2.94
N SER A 356 -20.10 28.07 -2.45
CA SER A 356 -19.27 28.02 -1.24
C SER A 356 -17.81 28.41 -1.48
N GLY A 357 -17.33 28.34 -2.74
CA GLY A 357 -15.92 28.55 -3.09
C GLY A 357 -14.97 27.44 -2.59
N LYS A 358 -15.53 26.29 -2.18
CA LYS A 358 -14.77 25.14 -1.67
C LYS A 358 -14.73 24.02 -2.71
N TYR A 359 -13.69 23.19 -2.62
CA TYR A 359 -13.60 21.96 -3.37
C TYR A 359 -14.76 21.02 -3.01
N GLY A 360 -15.40 20.44 -4.02
CA GLY A 360 -16.56 19.57 -3.92
C GLY A 360 -17.91 20.27 -3.75
N ASP A 361 -18.03 21.52 -4.15
CA ASP A 361 -19.30 22.24 -4.11
C ASP A 361 -20.32 21.68 -5.13
N LEU A 362 -21.37 21.03 -4.62
CA LEU A 362 -22.43 20.47 -5.47
C LEU A 362 -23.32 21.53 -6.13
N GLY A 363 -23.45 22.72 -5.55
CA GLY A 363 -24.22 23.82 -6.14
C GLY A 363 -23.56 24.35 -7.41
N ALA A 364 -22.25 24.65 -7.34
CA ALA A 364 -21.45 25.05 -8.49
C ALA A 364 -21.39 23.93 -9.54
N THR A 365 -21.18 22.69 -9.09
CA THR A 365 -21.13 21.52 -9.97
C THR A 365 -22.45 21.33 -10.72
N LEU A 366 -23.60 21.37 -10.03
CA LEU A 366 -24.89 21.18 -10.65
C LEU A 366 -25.28 22.36 -11.55
N ALA A 367 -24.91 23.58 -11.19
CA ALA A 367 -25.06 24.74 -12.08
C ALA A 367 -24.27 24.53 -13.37
N ALA A 368 -23.01 24.08 -13.29
CA ALA A 368 -22.21 23.76 -14.46
C ALA A 368 -22.83 22.62 -15.29
N VAL A 369 -23.41 21.61 -14.65
CA VAL A 369 -24.17 20.55 -15.35
C VAL A 369 -25.35 21.17 -16.11
N LEU A 370 -26.27 21.86 -15.44
CA LEU A 370 -27.53 22.27 -16.07
C LEU A 370 -27.40 23.48 -17.02
N LEU A 371 -26.36 24.31 -16.86
CA LEU A 371 -26.20 25.55 -17.59
C LEU A 371 -25.17 25.48 -18.73
N HIS A 372 -24.46 24.37 -18.88
CA HIS A 372 -23.50 24.21 -19.96
C HIS A 372 -24.16 24.38 -21.34
N PRO A 373 -23.47 24.96 -22.34
CA PRO A 373 -24.00 25.10 -23.69
C PRO A 373 -24.48 23.77 -24.30
N GLU A 374 -23.79 22.66 -24.02
CA GLU A 374 -24.21 21.32 -24.47
C GLU A 374 -25.50 20.85 -23.79
N ALA A 375 -25.83 21.34 -22.59
CA ALA A 375 -27.09 21.02 -21.93
C ALA A 375 -28.28 21.85 -22.42
N ARG A 376 -28.00 23.05 -22.95
CA ARG A 376 -29.02 24.06 -23.31
C ARG A 376 -29.16 24.29 -24.82
N GLY A 377 -28.16 23.91 -25.58
CA GLY A 377 -28.04 24.18 -27.01
C GLY A 377 -29.04 23.38 -27.84
N GLN A 378 -29.41 23.93 -28.98
CA GLN A 378 -30.14 23.16 -30.00
C GLN A 378 -29.18 22.16 -30.62
N VAL A 379 -29.64 20.91 -30.73
CA VAL A 379 -28.93 19.81 -31.38
C VAL A 379 -28.45 20.28 -32.77
N PRO A 380 -27.15 20.19 -33.10
CA PRO A 380 -26.68 20.51 -34.44
C PRO A 380 -27.50 19.72 -35.48
N GLN A 381 -27.86 20.34 -36.60
CA GLN A 381 -28.53 19.63 -37.70
C GLN A 381 -27.67 18.41 -38.10
N GLY A 382 -28.21 17.21 -37.90
CA GLY A 382 -27.50 15.92 -38.11
C GLY A 382 -27.03 15.20 -36.83
N GLY A 383 -27.05 15.85 -35.66
CA GLY A 383 -26.60 15.29 -34.37
C GLY A 383 -27.70 14.66 -33.49
N LEU A 384 -28.94 14.59 -33.98
CA LEU A 384 -30.09 14.03 -33.24
C LEU A 384 -29.90 12.57 -32.83
N ALA A 385 -29.07 11.81 -33.54
CA ALA A 385 -28.81 10.42 -33.23
C ALA A 385 -27.94 10.23 -31.96
N SER A 386 -27.13 11.22 -31.56
CA SER A 386 -26.13 11.06 -30.49
C SER A 386 -26.30 12.02 -29.32
N HIS A 387 -27.34 12.86 -29.31
CA HIS A 387 -27.56 13.87 -28.28
C HIS A 387 -28.75 13.52 -27.36
N GLY A 388 -28.55 13.66 -26.06
CA GLY A 388 -29.56 13.38 -25.03
C GLY A 388 -29.32 12.03 -24.34
N ALA A 389 -30.37 11.50 -23.68
CA ALA A 389 -30.32 10.24 -22.96
C ALA A 389 -31.52 9.36 -23.31
N LEU A 390 -31.32 8.05 -23.42
CA LEU A 390 -32.44 7.13 -23.55
C LEU A 390 -33.29 7.16 -22.28
N ARG A 391 -34.60 7.30 -22.47
CA ARG A 391 -35.56 7.27 -21.38
C ARG A 391 -35.65 5.86 -20.81
N GLU A 392 -35.44 5.73 -19.50
CA GLU A 392 -35.57 4.46 -18.79
C GLU A 392 -36.99 3.86 -18.95
N PRO A 393 -37.14 2.52 -18.94
CA PRO A 393 -38.45 1.86 -19.07
C PRO A 393 -39.53 2.41 -18.13
N ILE A 394 -39.20 2.62 -16.85
CA ILE A 394 -40.17 3.16 -15.88
C ILE A 394 -40.58 4.59 -16.21
N LEU A 395 -39.65 5.41 -16.72
CA LEU A 395 -39.94 6.80 -17.11
C LEU A 395 -40.81 6.86 -18.37
N LYS A 396 -40.70 5.87 -19.28
CA LYS A 396 -41.63 5.76 -20.42
C LYS A 396 -43.06 5.51 -19.95
N LEU A 397 -43.25 4.60 -18.99
CA LEU A 397 -44.56 4.31 -18.41
C LEU A 397 -45.14 5.53 -17.68
N VAL A 398 -44.35 6.18 -16.82
CA VAL A 398 -44.78 7.40 -16.11
C VAL A 398 -45.14 8.51 -17.10
N HIS A 399 -44.36 8.69 -18.16
CA HIS A 399 -44.66 9.68 -19.18
C HIS A 399 -45.96 9.37 -19.92
N LEU A 400 -46.22 8.11 -20.26
CA LEU A 400 -47.48 7.68 -20.88
C LEU A 400 -48.68 7.97 -19.98
N MET A 401 -48.59 7.61 -18.70
CA MET A 401 -49.66 7.88 -17.73
C MET A 401 -49.95 9.39 -17.62
N ARG A 402 -48.90 10.21 -17.57
CA ARG A 402 -49.04 11.67 -17.54
C ARG A 402 -49.63 12.24 -18.83
N SER A 403 -49.23 11.75 -19.99
CA SER A 403 -49.76 12.24 -21.27
C SER A 403 -51.22 11.88 -21.50
N MET A 404 -51.69 10.80 -20.86
CA MET A 404 -53.09 10.39 -20.86
C MET A 404 -53.90 11.05 -19.72
N GLU A 405 -53.28 11.99 -18.99
CA GLU A 405 -53.87 12.64 -17.80
C GLU A 405 -54.45 11.64 -16.80
N TYR A 406 -53.80 10.49 -16.64
CA TYR A 406 -54.28 9.43 -15.77
C TYR A 406 -54.48 9.94 -14.34
N GLN A 407 -55.71 9.78 -13.84
CA GLN A 407 -56.06 10.01 -12.45
C GLN A 407 -56.70 8.74 -11.90
N ASP A 408 -56.18 8.28 -10.78
CA ASP A 408 -56.82 7.18 -10.06
C ASP A 408 -58.15 7.65 -9.46
N ARG A 409 -59.20 6.83 -9.58
CA ARG A 409 -60.57 7.19 -9.20
C ARG A 409 -60.68 7.59 -7.72
N ASP A 410 -59.89 6.94 -6.87
CA ASP A 410 -59.92 7.15 -5.42
C ASP A 410 -58.70 7.97 -4.95
N ARG A 411 -57.95 8.58 -5.88
CA ARG A 411 -56.64 9.21 -5.64
C ARG A 411 -55.67 8.26 -4.91
N GLY A 412 -55.84 6.96 -5.12
CA GLY A 412 -55.02 5.92 -4.54
C GLY A 412 -53.62 5.86 -5.15
N GLN A 413 -52.77 5.04 -4.54
CA GLN A 413 -51.46 4.74 -5.11
C GLN A 413 -51.64 3.89 -6.38
N VAL A 414 -50.91 4.24 -7.43
CA VAL A 414 -50.86 3.42 -8.64
C VAL A 414 -50.10 2.14 -8.33
N ILE A 415 -50.78 1.00 -8.41
CA ILE A 415 -50.18 -0.31 -8.18
C ILE A 415 -49.74 -0.90 -9.52
N LEU A 416 -48.43 -0.91 -9.74
CA LEU A 416 -47.80 -1.59 -10.86
C LEU A 416 -47.18 -2.89 -10.35
N ARG A 417 -47.57 -4.02 -10.94
CA ARG A 417 -47.12 -5.36 -10.53
C ARG A 417 -46.10 -5.87 -11.55
N GLU A 418 -45.10 -6.60 -11.06
CA GLU A 418 -44.21 -7.42 -11.89
C GLU A 418 -43.52 -6.64 -13.03
N LEU A 419 -43.23 -5.34 -12.82
CA LEU A 419 -42.52 -4.53 -13.82
C LEU A 419 -41.11 -5.06 -14.11
N GLN A 420 -40.51 -5.80 -13.18
CA GLN A 420 -39.19 -6.40 -13.41
C GLN A 420 -39.28 -7.46 -14.52
N GLU A 421 -40.34 -8.25 -14.53
CA GLU A 421 -40.61 -9.30 -15.51
C GLU A 421 -41.16 -8.73 -16.83
N ILE A 422 -41.95 -7.65 -16.76
CA ILE A 422 -42.63 -7.08 -17.93
C ILE A 422 -41.74 -6.11 -18.71
N ILE A 423 -41.05 -5.20 -18.01
CA ILE A 423 -40.26 -4.12 -18.63
C ILE A 423 -38.79 -4.13 -18.22
N GLY A 424 -38.34 -5.12 -17.44
CA GLY A 424 -36.95 -5.26 -17.01
C GLY A 424 -36.52 -4.30 -15.89
N GLN A 425 -37.44 -3.52 -15.33
CA GLN A 425 -37.12 -2.49 -14.33
C GLN A 425 -38.28 -2.27 -13.35
N PHE A 426 -38.05 -2.59 -12.07
CA PHE A 426 -38.96 -2.24 -10.97
C PHE A 426 -38.28 -1.29 -9.97
N PRO A 427 -38.97 -0.24 -9.48
CA PRO A 427 -38.40 0.66 -8.47
C PRO A 427 -37.83 -0.11 -7.26
N TYR A 428 -36.59 0.19 -6.89
CA TYR A 428 -35.86 -0.46 -5.77
C TYR A 428 -35.51 -1.94 -5.96
N GLN A 429 -35.68 -2.52 -7.15
CA GLN A 429 -35.25 -3.90 -7.46
C GLN A 429 -34.03 -3.92 -8.39
N SER A 430 -33.03 -3.10 -8.08
CA SER A 430 -31.79 -3.16 -8.85
C SER A 430 -31.12 -4.55 -8.68
N PRO A 431 -30.65 -5.17 -9.78
CA PRO A 431 -30.03 -6.50 -9.72
C PRO A 431 -28.61 -6.49 -9.12
N SER A 432 -27.97 -5.33 -9.00
CA SER A 432 -26.60 -5.23 -8.49
C SER A 432 -26.31 -3.87 -7.87
N VAL A 433 -25.17 -3.73 -7.18
CA VAL A 433 -24.68 -2.43 -6.69
C VAL A 433 -24.39 -1.41 -7.80
N PHE A 434 -24.37 -1.83 -9.06
CA PHE A 434 -24.14 -0.98 -10.23
C PHE A 434 -25.42 -0.52 -10.93
N ASN A 435 -26.58 -0.71 -10.30
CA ASN A 435 -27.89 -0.36 -10.85
C ASN A 435 -28.33 -1.26 -12.03
N PHE A 436 -29.36 -0.88 -12.80
CA PHE A 436 -29.87 -1.62 -13.96
C PHE A 436 -28.94 -1.58 -15.19
N TYR A 437 -28.12 -0.54 -15.30
CA TYR A 437 -27.17 -0.32 -16.40
C TYR A 437 -25.84 0.18 -15.83
N LEU A 438 -24.72 -0.29 -16.38
CA LEU A 438 -23.39 0.24 -16.04
C LEU A 438 -23.25 1.69 -16.53
N ALA A 439 -22.37 2.46 -15.89
CA ALA A 439 -22.13 3.86 -16.25
C ALA A 439 -21.49 4.04 -17.65
N ASP A 440 -20.86 2.99 -18.15
CA ASP A 440 -20.24 2.85 -19.47
C ASP A 440 -21.03 1.90 -20.38
N TYR A 441 -22.30 1.59 -20.03
CA TYR A 441 -23.14 0.77 -20.89
C TYR A 441 -23.37 1.45 -22.23
N GLU A 442 -22.80 0.86 -23.28
CA GLU A 442 -23.01 1.30 -24.66
C GLU A 442 -24.34 0.76 -25.18
N LEU A 443 -25.17 1.68 -25.66
CA LEU A 443 -26.42 1.31 -26.29
C LEU A 443 -26.12 0.70 -27.66
N PRO A 444 -26.78 -0.42 -28.03
CA PRO A 444 -26.71 -0.95 -29.38
C PRO A 444 -27.40 0.05 -30.33
N MET A 445 -26.61 0.99 -30.84
CA MET A 445 -27.04 1.93 -31.88
C MET A 445 -27.01 1.19 -33.22
N PRO A 446 -27.98 1.38 -34.12
CA PRO A 446 -27.83 0.93 -35.49
C PRO A 446 -26.55 1.56 -36.03
N MET A 447 -25.62 0.73 -36.50
CA MET A 447 -24.44 1.21 -37.23
C MET A 447 -24.97 2.17 -38.32
N PRO A 448 -24.47 3.41 -38.42
CA PRO A 448 -24.72 4.18 -39.62
C PRO A 448 -24.27 3.30 -40.79
N ALA A 449 -25.16 3.08 -41.76
CA ALA A 449 -24.80 2.36 -42.97
C ALA A 449 -23.48 2.96 -43.47
N ALA A 450 -22.50 2.10 -43.75
CA ALA A 450 -21.23 2.55 -44.30
C ALA A 450 -21.54 3.53 -45.44
N PRO A 451 -20.90 4.71 -45.49
CA PRO A 451 -21.07 5.59 -46.64
C PRO A 451 -20.80 4.74 -47.88
N GLY A 452 -21.77 4.69 -48.79
CA GLY A 452 -21.59 3.99 -50.06
C GLY A 452 -20.31 4.48 -50.71
N PRO A 453 -19.60 3.62 -51.47
CA PRO A 453 -18.35 4.02 -52.10
C PRO A 453 -18.55 5.35 -52.83
N GLU A 454 -17.65 6.31 -52.56
CA GLU A 454 -17.64 7.60 -53.23
C GLU A 454 -17.64 7.35 -54.76
N PRO A 455 -18.45 8.08 -55.54
CA PRO A 455 -18.42 7.94 -56.99
C PRO A 455 -17.00 8.22 -57.48
N GLU A 456 -16.49 7.32 -58.34
CA GLU A 456 -15.15 7.44 -58.91
C GLU A 456 -14.94 8.84 -59.51
N PRO A 457 -13.80 9.49 -59.25
CA PRO A 457 -13.51 10.80 -59.81
C PRO A 457 -13.52 10.71 -61.35
N GLU A 458 -14.22 11.66 -61.99
CA GLU A 458 -14.20 11.78 -63.46
C GLU A 458 -12.75 11.97 -63.94
N PRO A 459 -12.35 11.33 -65.06
CA PRO A 459 -10.99 11.43 -65.56
C PRO A 459 -10.65 12.88 -65.93
N GLU A 460 -9.53 13.38 -65.41
CA GLU A 460 -9.02 14.71 -65.72
C GLU A 460 -8.71 14.84 -67.23
N PRO A 461 -9.02 15.99 -67.86
CA PRO A 461 -8.73 16.21 -69.28
C PRO A 461 -7.21 16.29 -69.52
N GLU A 462 -6.75 15.63 -70.59
CA GLU A 462 -5.34 15.61 -71.02
C GLU A 462 -4.79 17.04 -71.20
N SER A 463 -3.59 17.28 -70.67
CA SER A 463 -2.90 18.57 -70.75
C SER A 463 -2.49 18.90 -72.19
N GLU A 464 -3.01 20.01 -72.72
CA GLU A 464 -2.53 20.61 -73.96
C GLU A 464 -1.09 21.16 -73.77
N HIS A 465 -0.26 20.93 -74.80
CA HIS A 465 1.15 21.28 -74.84
C HIS A 465 1.34 22.75 -75.28
N GLU A 466 1.90 23.61 -74.43
CA GLU A 466 2.33 24.97 -74.81
C GLU A 466 3.85 25.01 -75.10
N PRO A 467 4.30 25.73 -76.15
CA PRO A 467 5.68 25.72 -76.63
C PRO A 467 6.63 26.67 -75.88
N GLU A 468 7.93 26.34 -75.92
CA GLU A 468 9.06 27.03 -75.26
C GLU A 468 9.26 28.51 -75.67
N PRO A 469 9.72 29.39 -74.75
CA PRO A 469 10.14 30.75 -75.08
C PRO A 469 11.65 30.89 -75.35
N GLU A 470 11.99 31.74 -76.33
CA GLU A 470 13.35 32.17 -76.71
C GLU A 470 13.85 33.41 -75.91
N PRO A 471 15.16 33.72 -75.91
CA PRO A 471 15.89 34.24 -74.74
C PRO A 471 16.00 35.77 -74.61
N GLU A 472 16.34 36.19 -73.39
CA GLU A 472 16.47 37.57 -72.88
C GLU A 472 17.63 38.39 -73.48
N ALA A 473 17.42 39.71 -73.58
CA ALA A 473 18.45 40.71 -73.88
C ALA A 473 18.59 41.74 -72.73
N GLU A 474 19.85 42.04 -72.42
CA GLU A 474 20.37 42.89 -71.34
C GLU A 474 19.97 44.38 -71.45
N ASN A 475 19.87 45.10 -70.31
CA ASN A 475 20.91 46.03 -69.78
C ASN A 475 20.33 47.16 -68.88
N ARG A 476 20.96 47.36 -67.70
CA ARG A 476 21.41 48.61 -67.01
C ARG A 476 20.62 49.95 -67.15
N THR A 477 20.54 50.91 -66.21
CA THR A 477 20.93 51.17 -64.80
C THR A 477 20.48 52.61 -64.42
N SER A 478 20.31 52.87 -63.11
CA SER A 478 20.65 54.11 -62.35
C SER A 478 20.08 55.52 -62.69
N ASN A 479 19.64 56.22 -61.64
CA ASN A 479 19.87 57.65 -61.36
C ASN A 479 20.53 57.69 -59.95
N GLY A 480 21.58 58.44 -59.59
CA GLY A 480 22.25 59.58 -60.19
C GLY A 480 22.38 60.70 -59.12
N THR A 481 23.60 61.05 -58.69
CA THR A 481 24.07 62.45 -58.43
C THR A 481 25.57 62.51 -58.05
N ASN A 482 26.35 63.11 -58.97
CA ASN A 482 27.56 63.97 -58.91
C ASN A 482 28.34 64.08 -57.59
N GLY A 483 29.68 63.97 -57.54
CA GLY A 483 30.74 64.79 -58.18
C GLY A 483 31.76 65.09 -57.05
N THR A 484 33.09 65.05 -57.21
CA THR A 484 33.91 65.86 -58.12
C THR A 484 35.35 65.31 -58.16
N GLU A 485 35.86 65.11 -59.40
CA GLU A 485 37.25 65.25 -59.92
C GLU A 485 38.46 64.47 -59.34
N PRO A 486 39.58 64.34 -60.10
CA PRO A 486 39.72 64.27 -61.56
C PRO A 486 40.65 63.13 -62.05
N GLU A 487 40.49 62.81 -63.33
CA GLU A 487 41.36 61.99 -64.20
C GLU A 487 42.74 62.66 -64.49
N PRO A 488 43.70 62.07 -65.27
CA PRO A 488 43.60 60.83 -66.08
C PRO A 488 44.84 59.88 -66.08
N GLU A 489 44.65 58.76 -66.82
CA GLU A 489 45.61 58.10 -67.74
C GLU A 489 46.65 57.07 -67.19
N PRO A 490 47.18 56.15 -68.04
CA PRO A 490 46.50 55.04 -68.71
C PRO A 490 47.27 53.69 -68.63
N GLU A 491 46.58 52.55 -68.78
CA GLU A 491 46.99 51.28 -69.45
C GLU A 491 46.09 50.11 -69.03
#